data_AF-A0A7V3UL09-F1
#
_entry.id   AF-A0A7V3UL09-F1
#
_cell.length_a   1.000
_cell.length_b   1.000
_cell.length_c   1.000
_cell.angle_alpha   90.00
_cell.angle_beta   90.00
_cell.angle_gamma   90.00
#
_symmetry.space_group_name_H-M   'P 1'
#
loop_
_entity.id
_entity.type
_entity.pdbx_description
1 polymer ?
#
loop_
_entity_poly.entity_id
_entity_poly.type
_entity_poly.pdbx_seq_one_letter_code
_entity_poly.pdbx_strand_id
1 'polypeptide(L)'
;MKRFSSKRGKILVAAFVILVSVVVLHPARVALGATAEENKTPSGAKPSEGWTLHIDAKMHLPSKPDLIAHHYCKTVAKGMTQCQLYDSDNPDAHLIGVEVIVGPETYNQFDAKEKRFWHYHKTEIPLVEAKLPDLSSEEAANVVKGIEETYGKIYVLWDPGKNDLPVGRPSVTILQHGAKGAKKQKASQ
;
A
#
# COMPACT_ATOMS: atom_id res chain seq x y z
N MET A 1 -59.61 34.19 -38.97
CA MET A 1 -60.26 33.27 -39.94
C MET A 1 -60.09 31.83 -39.43
N LYS A 2 -61.22 31.09 -39.33
CA LYS A 2 -61.45 29.62 -39.47
C LYS A 2 -60.43 28.66 -38.80
N ARG A 3 -60.78 27.58 -38.09
CA ARG A 3 -62.01 26.77 -37.99
C ARG A 3 -61.81 25.68 -36.90
N PHE A 4 -62.89 25.35 -36.18
CA PHE A 4 -63.40 24.01 -35.78
C PHE A 4 -62.39 22.88 -35.45
N SER A 5 -62.35 22.37 -34.21
CA SER A 5 -63.31 21.48 -33.52
C SER A 5 -63.41 20.05 -34.08
N SER A 6 -63.01 19.10 -33.22
CA SER A 6 -63.58 17.76 -32.94
C SER A 6 -63.66 16.74 -34.08
N LYS A 7 -63.12 15.53 -33.82
CA LYS A 7 -63.92 14.30 -33.92
C LYS A 7 -63.31 13.12 -33.14
N ARG A 8 -64.20 12.47 -32.38
CA ARG A 8 -64.05 11.20 -31.67
C ARG A 8 -63.91 10.05 -32.68
N GLY A 9 -63.20 8.99 -32.30
CA GLY A 9 -63.26 7.69 -32.95
C GLY A 9 -62.61 6.60 -32.10
N LYS A 10 -63.41 5.86 -31.33
CA LYS A 10 -63.01 4.59 -30.71
C LYS A 10 -63.30 3.48 -31.73
N ILE A 11 -62.31 2.70 -32.15
CA ILE A 11 -62.53 1.39 -32.75
C ILE A 11 -61.50 0.40 -32.18
N LEU A 12 -62.05 -0.63 -31.55
CA LEU A 12 -61.40 -1.85 -31.08
C LEU A 12 -60.86 -2.65 -32.28
N VAL A 13 -59.63 -3.15 -32.20
CA VAL A 13 -59.24 -4.41 -32.83
C VAL A 13 -58.38 -5.18 -31.83
N ALA A 14 -58.96 -6.25 -31.29
CA ALA A 14 -58.23 -7.28 -30.57
C ALA A 14 -57.57 -8.21 -31.59
N ALA A 15 -56.29 -8.50 -31.42
CA ALA A 15 -55.62 -9.65 -32.03
C ALA A 15 -54.64 -10.25 -31.03
N PHE A 16 -55.02 -11.42 -30.51
CA PHE A 16 -54.21 -12.32 -29.69
C PHE A 16 -53.10 -12.92 -30.55
N VAL A 17 -51.82 -12.75 -30.18
CA VAL A 17 -50.73 -13.66 -30.59
C VAL A 17 -49.72 -13.83 -29.45
N ILE A 18 -49.94 -14.92 -28.70
CA ILE A 18 -48.98 -15.95 -28.26
C ILE A 18 -47.57 -15.51 -27.81
N LEU A 19 -47.34 -15.69 -26.51
CA LEU A 19 -46.12 -16.19 -25.82
C LEU A 19 -44.78 -16.17 -26.59
N VAL A 20 -43.82 -15.41 -26.05
CA VAL A 20 -42.54 -15.98 -25.58
C VAL A 20 -42.11 -15.19 -24.32
N SER A 21 -42.39 -15.75 -23.15
CA SER A 21 -41.73 -15.30 -21.92
C SER A 21 -40.26 -15.73 -22.00
N VAL A 22 -39.39 -14.86 -22.49
CA VAL A 22 -37.96 -15.02 -22.25
C VAL A 22 -37.73 -14.64 -20.79
N VAL A 23 -37.88 -15.61 -19.89
CA VAL A 23 -37.27 -15.53 -18.57
C VAL A 23 -35.77 -15.61 -18.81
N VAL A 24 -35.15 -14.44 -18.99
CA VAL A 24 -33.69 -14.35 -18.90
C VAL A 24 -33.37 -14.64 -17.44
N LEU A 25 -32.95 -15.88 -17.16
CA LEU A 25 -32.22 -16.20 -15.94
C LEU A 25 -31.00 -15.28 -15.92
N HIS A 26 -31.13 -14.17 -15.21
CA HIS A 26 -29.98 -13.42 -14.79
C HIS A 26 -29.26 -14.31 -13.77
N PRO A 27 -27.97 -14.63 -13.95
CA PRO A 27 -27.22 -15.20 -12.86
C PRO A 27 -27.30 -14.20 -11.72
N ALA A 28 -27.90 -14.60 -10.60
CA ALA A 28 -27.77 -13.89 -9.35
C ALA A 28 -26.27 -13.89 -9.01
N ARG A 29 -25.60 -12.78 -9.31
CA ARG A 29 -24.27 -12.51 -8.79
C ARG A 29 -24.45 -12.24 -7.30
N VAL A 30 -24.28 -13.30 -6.51
CA VAL A 30 -23.99 -13.18 -5.09
C VAL A 30 -22.69 -12.38 -4.95
N ALA A 31 -22.76 -11.39 -4.06
CA ALA A 31 -21.82 -10.29 -3.89
C ALA A 31 -20.40 -10.74 -3.51
N LEU A 32 -19.41 -9.95 -3.95
CA LEU A 32 -18.22 -9.69 -3.16
C LEU A 32 -18.09 -8.16 -3.04
N GLY A 33 -18.88 -7.62 -2.12
CA GLY A 33 -18.71 -6.25 -1.64
C GLY A 33 -17.49 -6.21 -0.74
N ALA A 34 -16.42 -5.61 -1.26
CA ALA A 34 -15.49 -4.81 -0.50
C ALA A 34 -15.17 -3.61 -1.40
N THR A 35 -16.06 -2.62 -1.39
CA THR A 35 -15.73 -1.32 -1.96
C THR A 35 -14.57 -0.79 -1.13
N ALA A 36 -13.37 -0.68 -1.72
CA ALA A 36 -12.34 0.19 -1.18
C ALA A 36 -12.99 1.58 -1.06
N GLU A 37 -13.27 2.03 0.17
CA GLU A 37 -13.66 3.41 0.39
C GLU A 37 -12.46 4.26 -0.04
N GLU A 38 -12.62 4.97 -1.16
CA GLU A 38 -11.77 6.09 -1.51
C GLU A 38 -11.99 7.16 -0.45
N ASN A 39 -11.19 7.08 0.63
CA ASN A 39 -11.28 7.99 1.75
C ASN A 39 -11.00 9.41 1.24
N LYS A 40 -12.07 10.17 1.01
CA LYS A 40 -11.99 11.54 0.51
C LYS A 40 -11.33 12.37 1.60
N THR A 41 -10.04 12.64 1.43
CA THR A 41 -9.22 13.38 2.40
C THR A 41 -9.94 14.70 2.75
N PRO A 42 -10.16 15.00 4.04
CA PRO A 42 -10.81 16.24 4.46
C PRO A 42 -10.11 17.45 3.86
N SER A 43 -10.88 18.40 3.34
CA SER A 43 -10.35 19.66 2.83
C SER A 43 -9.55 20.37 3.92
N GLY A 44 -8.24 20.56 3.69
CA GLY A 44 -7.32 21.20 4.64
C GLY A 44 -6.31 20.25 5.29
N ALA A 45 -6.49 18.93 5.18
CA ALA A 45 -5.54 17.97 5.70
C ALA A 45 -4.23 17.96 4.87
N LYS A 46 -3.08 18.03 5.54
CA LYS A 46 -1.77 18.01 4.88
C LYS A 46 -1.36 16.58 4.50
N PRO A 47 -0.53 16.39 3.46
CA PRO A 47 0.03 15.08 3.10
C PRO A 47 0.90 14.44 4.20
N SER A 48 1.36 15.20 5.20
CA SER A 48 2.10 14.68 6.35
C SER A 48 1.21 14.33 7.55
N GLU A 49 -0.11 14.46 7.44
CA GLU A 49 -1.03 14.01 8.47
C GLU A 49 -1.29 12.50 8.34
N GLY A 50 -1.53 11.85 9.49
CA GLY A 50 -1.97 10.45 9.56
C GLY A 50 -0.87 9.40 9.48
N TRP A 51 0.41 9.75 9.65
CA TRP A 51 1.50 8.78 9.77
C TRP A 51 1.57 8.22 11.19
N THR A 52 0.54 7.48 11.58
CA THR A 52 0.28 7.08 12.98
C THR A 52 0.66 5.63 13.28
N LEU A 53 0.91 4.80 12.25
CA LEU A 53 1.39 3.44 12.50
C LEU A 53 2.89 3.48 12.75
N HIS A 54 3.30 3.25 13.99
CA HIS A 54 4.69 3.25 14.41
C HIS A 54 5.25 1.82 14.49
N ILE A 55 6.35 1.56 13.78
CA ILE A 55 7.06 0.28 13.78
C ILE A 55 8.55 0.53 14.03
N ASP A 56 9.07 -0.08 15.10
CA ASP A 56 10.50 -0.15 15.38
C ASP A 56 11.07 -1.37 14.68
N ALA A 57 12.12 -1.17 13.87
CA ALA A 57 12.86 -2.26 13.27
C ALA A 57 14.36 -2.13 13.62
N LYS A 58 14.87 -3.07 14.40
CA LYS A 58 16.30 -3.21 14.68
C LYS A 58 16.96 -4.00 13.55
N MET A 59 18.29 -3.88 13.37
CA MET A 59 19.02 -4.53 12.26
C MET A 59 18.59 -4.08 10.86
N HIS A 60 17.77 -3.04 10.77
CA HIS A 60 17.19 -2.55 9.53
C HIS A 60 18.22 -1.81 8.66
N LEU A 61 19.28 -1.29 9.28
CA LEU A 61 20.49 -0.80 8.61
C LEU A 61 21.64 -1.79 8.83
N PRO A 62 22.06 -2.56 7.81
CA PRO A 62 23.15 -3.52 7.95
C PRO A 62 24.50 -2.92 8.39
N SER A 63 24.72 -1.63 8.12
CA SER A 63 25.89 -0.86 8.55
C SER A 63 25.90 -0.54 10.05
N LYS A 64 24.73 -0.54 10.71
CA LYS A 64 24.55 -0.18 12.11
C LYS A 64 23.41 -0.99 12.73
N PRO A 65 23.62 -2.30 12.97
CA PRO A 65 22.55 -3.24 13.32
C PRO A 65 21.86 -2.94 14.66
N ASP A 66 22.52 -2.22 15.56
CA ASP A 66 21.95 -1.82 16.84
C ASP A 66 21.08 -0.55 16.74
N LEU A 67 21.10 0.17 15.62
CA LEU A 67 20.20 1.30 15.39
C LEU A 67 18.77 0.78 15.15
N ILE A 68 17.82 1.37 15.85
CA ILE A 68 16.39 1.18 15.60
C ILE A 68 15.98 2.15 14.49
N ALA A 69 15.47 1.63 13.38
CA ALA A 69 14.80 2.44 12.37
C ALA A 69 13.33 2.60 12.77
N HIS A 70 12.94 3.83 13.09
CA HIS A 70 11.57 4.17 13.48
C HIS A 70 10.75 4.47 12.24
N HIS A 71 9.81 3.58 11.92
CA HIS A 71 8.91 3.72 10.78
C HIS A 71 7.62 4.37 11.26
N TYR A 72 7.31 5.53 10.71
CA TYR A 72 5.96 6.09 10.80
C TYR A 72 5.29 5.87 9.47
N CYS A 73 4.25 5.03 9.45
CA CYS A 73 3.63 4.51 8.24
C CYS A 73 2.19 5.02 8.08
N LYS A 74 1.74 5.07 6.83
CA LYS A 74 0.32 5.23 6.49
C LYS A 74 -0.04 4.60 5.16
N THR A 75 -1.28 4.15 5.06
CA THR A 75 -1.88 3.76 3.78
C THR A 75 -2.12 5.01 2.94
N VAL A 76 -1.77 4.93 1.66
CA VAL A 76 -1.99 5.97 0.65
C VAL A 76 -2.82 5.42 -0.50
N ALA A 77 -3.15 6.29 -1.46
CA ALA A 77 -3.94 5.91 -2.62
C ALA A 77 -3.36 4.69 -3.36
N LYS A 78 -4.24 3.94 -4.04
CA LYS A 78 -3.91 2.71 -4.80
C LYS A 78 -3.41 1.53 -3.94
N GLY A 79 -3.82 1.48 -2.67
CA GLY A 79 -3.53 0.34 -1.80
C GLY A 79 -2.04 0.15 -1.50
N MET A 80 -1.28 1.25 -1.54
CA MET A 80 0.12 1.25 -1.10
C MET A 80 0.19 1.73 0.34
N THR A 81 1.19 1.26 1.07
CA THR A 81 1.60 1.87 2.34
C THR A 81 2.94 2.55 2.12
N GLN A 82 3.12 3.71 2.74
CA GLN A 82 4.41 4.39 2.76
C GLN A 82 4.83 4.54 4.20
N CYS A 83 6.14 4.52 4.46
CA CYS A 83 6.73 4.82 5.77
C CYS A 83 7.81 5.89 5.64
N GLN A 84 7.85 6.81 6.59
CA GLN A 84 9.00 7.69 6.86
C GLN A 84 9.88 6.99 7.89
N LEU A 85 11.18 6.89 7.64
CA LEU A 85 12.13 6.20 8.52
C LEU A 85 13.04 7.22 9.20
N TYR A 86 13.12 7.13 10.53
CA TYR A 86 13.93 8.00 11.36
C TYR A 86 14.98 7.22 12.16
N ASP A 87 16.04 7.91 12.57
CA ASP A 87 17.13 7.37 13.41
C ASP A 87 16.84 7.40 14.92
N SER A 88 15.74 8.03 15.33
CA SER A 88 15.15 7.98 16.68
C SER A 88 13.66 8.35 16.63
N ASP A 89 12.94 8.19 17.74
CA ASP A 89 11.56 8.65 17.94
C ASP A 89 11.46 10.05 18.57
N ASN A 90 12.60 10.74 18.72
CA ASN A 90 12.63 12.10 19.26
C ASN A 90 12.02 13.13 18.27
N PRO A 91 11.46 14.24 18.76
CA PRO A 91 10.89 15.29 17.90
C PRO A 91 11.85 15.92 16.89
N ASP A 92 13.17 15.82 17.12
CA ASP A 92 14.24 16.35 16.27
C ASP A 92 14.99 15.25 15.49
N ALA A 93 14.45 14.03 15.44
CA ALA A 93 15.04 12.91 14.73
C ALA A 93 15.25 13.19 13.24
N HIS A 94 16.29 12.57 12.68
CA HIS A 94 16.60 12.75 11.27
C HIS A 94 15.83 11.77 10.39
N LEU A 95 15.26 12.27 9.29
CA LEU A 95 14.73 11.40 8.24
C LEU A 95 15.89 10.72 7.52
N ILE A 96 16.03 9.41 7.72
CA ILE A 96 17.09 8.58 7.11
C ILE A 96 16.63 7.86 5.85
N GLY A 97 15.33 7.68 5.66
CA GLY A 97 14.81 6.98 4.50
C GLY A 97 13.30 7.00 4.38
N VAL A 98 12.83 6.34 3.33
CA VAL A 98 11.41 6.04 3.13
C VAL A 98 11.26 4.59 2.71
N GLU A 99 10.15 3.99 3.10
CA GLU A 99 9.74 2.69 2.58
C GLU A 99 8.44 2.83 1.80
N VAL A 100 8.35 2.07 0.70
CA VAL A 100 7.09 1.86 -0.02
C VAL A 100 6.75 0.38 0.08
N ILE A 101 5.51 0.11 0.45
CA ILE A 101 4.98 -1.24 0.65
C ILE A 101 3.82 -1.45 -0.32
N VAL A 102 3.83 -2.58 -1.02
CA VAL A 102 2.80 -2.96 -1.98
C VAL A 102 2.31 -4.39 -1.75
N GLY A 103 1.06 -4.64 -2.10
CA GLY A 103 0.49 -5.99 -2.10
C GLY A 103 1.01 -6.87 -3.26
N PRO A 104 0.73 -8.18 -3.21
CA PRO A 104 1.17 -9.14 -4.22
C PRO A 104 0.76 -8.79 -5.65
N GLU A 105 -0.45 -8.24 -5.85
CA GLU A 105 -0.95 -7.90 -7.19
C GLU A 105 -0.07 -6.86 -7.88
N THR A 106 0.32 -5.80 -7.17
CA THR A 106 1.22 -4.77 -7.68
C THR A 106 2.63 -5.33 -7.88
N TYR A 107 3.15 -6.06 -6.88
CA TYR A 107 4.49 -6.66 -6.97
C TYR A 107 4.62 -7.60 -8.18
N ASN A 108 3.58 -8.37 -8.48
CA ASN A 108 3.58 -9.32 -9.59
C ASN A 108 3.67 -8.66 -10.97
N GLN A 109 3.28 -7.39 -11.10
CA GLN A 109 3.39 -6.62 -12.33
C GLN A 109 4.82 -6.13 -12.61
N PHE A 110 5.70 -6.12 -11.61
CA PHE A 110 7.08 -5.69 -11.78
C PHE A 110 7.90 -6.71 -12.59
N ASP A 111 8.81 -6.20 -13.41
CA ASP A 111 9.78 -7.04 -14.09
C ASP A 111 10.82 -7.60 -13.10
N ALA A 112 11.59 -8.60 -13.54
CA ALA A 112 12.60 -9.23 -12.69
C ALA A 112 13.71 -8.26 -12.23
N LYS A 113 13.99 -7.20 -13.00
CA LYS A 113 15.01 -6.22 -12.64
C LYS A 113 14.54 -5.32 -11.51
N GLU A 114 13.25 -5.01 -11.46
CA GLU A 114 12.66 -4.21 -10.39
C GLU A 114 12.45 -5.05 -9.14
N LYS A 115 11.91 -6.28 -9.26
CA LYS A 115 11.65 -7.19 -8.13
C LYS A 115 12.85 -7.41 -7.21
N ARG A 116 14.07 -7.35 -7.75
CA ARG A 116 15.32 -7.51 -6.95
C ARG A 116 15.50 -6.44 -5.88
N PHE A 117 14.79 -5.32 -5.95
CA PHE A 117 14.89 -4.22 -5.01
C PHE A 117 13.88 -4.30 -3.86
N TRP A 118 13.06 -5.34 -3.82
CA TRP A 118 12.00 -5.51 -2.85
C TRP A 118 12.32 -6.68 -1.91
N HIS A 119 11.90 -6.57 -0.66
CA HIS A 119 11.93 -7.65 0.33
C HIS A 119 10.51 -8.10 0.65
N TYR A 120 10.38 -9.38 1.01
CA TYR A 120 9.09 -9.98 1.34
C TYR A 120 8.90 -10.01 2.86
N HIS A 121 7.89 -9.31 3.36
CA HIS A 121 7.73 -9.04 4.79
C HIS A 121 7.59 -10.30 5.64
N LYS A 122 6.91 -11.35 5.15
CA LYS A 122 6.78 -12.62 5.89
C LYS A 122 8.14 -13.22 6.28
N THR A 123 9.15 -13.04 5.43
CA THR A 123 10.50 -13.57 5.67
C THR A 123 11.44 -12.58 6.33
N GLU A 124 11.10 -11.29 6.30
CA GLU A 124 11.95 -10.19 6.74
C GLU A 124 11.60 -9.75 8.17
N ILE A 125 10.32 -9.61 8.51
CA ILE A 125 9.87 -9.17 9.84
C ILE A 125 10.51 -9.98 10.99
N PRO A 126 10.63 -11.32 10.90
CA PRO A 126 11.29 -12.11 11.95
C PRO A 126 12.79 -11.82 12.12
N LEU A 127 13.43 -11.15 11.14
CA LEU A 127 14.87 -10.86 11.14
C LEU A 127 15.23 -9.51 11.77
N VAL A 128 14.26 -8.63 12.03
CA VAL A 128 14.51 -7.24 12.43
C VAL A 128 14.05 -6.89 13.84
N GLU A 129 13.82 -7.90 14.69
CA GLU A 129 13.29 -7.70 16.07
C GLU A 129 12.13 -6.67 16.10
N ALA A 130 11.20 -6.75 15.12
CA ALA A 130 10.18 -5.72 14.92
C ALA A 130 9.29 -5.53 16.16
N LYS A 131 8.98 -4.27 16.51
CA LYS A 131 8.04 -3.91 17.58
C LYS A 131 7.10 -2.81 17.14
N LEU A 132 5.91 -2.79 17.72
CA LEU A 132 4.93 -1.72 17.53
C LEU A 132 4.68 -1.09 18.90
N PRO A 133 5.50 -0.11 19.31
CA PRO A 133 5.57 0.34 20.71
C PRO A 133 4.27 0.99 21.21
N ASP A 134 3.46 1.52 20.30
CA ASP A 134 2.23 2.25 20.61
C ASP A 134 0.97 1.37 20.66
N LEU A 135 1.11 0.05 20.46
CA LEU A 135 0.00 -0.89 20.37
C LEU A 135 0.06 -1.97 21.46
N SER A 136 -1.10 -2.51 21.83
CA SER A 136 -1.14 -3.75 22.61
C SER A 136 -0.61 -4.94 21.80
N SER A 137 -0.22 -6.02 22.48
CA SER A 137 0.29 -7.23 21.80
C SER A 137 -0.70 -7.83 20.80
N GLU A 138 -2.01 -7.75 21.08
CA GLU A 138 -3.05 -8.25 20.17
C GLU A 138 -3.18 -7.38 18.92
N GLU A 139 -3.21 -6.05 19.10
CA GLU A 139 -3.25 -5.09 17.99
C GLU A 139 -1.99 -5.21 17.12
N ALA A 140 -0.81 -5.29 17.75
CA ALA A 140 0.45 -5.50 17.05
C ALA A 140 0.44 -6.79 16.22
N ALA A 141 -0.05 -7.91 16.78
CA ALA A 141 -0.16 -9.17 16.04
C ALA A 141 -1.11 -9.07 14.84
N ASN A 142 -2.22 -8.35 14.98
CA ASN A 142 -3.16 -8.11 13.88
C ASN A 142 -2.54 -7.26 12.77
N VAL A 143 -1.77 -6.22 13.12
CA VAL A 143 -1.05 -5.40 12.14
C VAL A 143 0.00 -6.23 11.41
N VAL A 144 0.84 -6.98 12.13
CA VAL A 144 1.87 -7.84 11.53
C VAL A 144 1.26 -8.85 10.56
N LYS A 145 0.16 -9.51 10.95
CA LYS A 145 -0.58 -10.41 10.06
C LYS A 145 -1.12 -9.70 8.81
N GLY A 146 -1.52 -8.44 8.93
CA GLY A 146 -2.00 -7.64 7.80
C GLY A 146 -0.92 -7.29 6.77
N ILE A 147 0.35 -7.24 7.19
CA ILE A 147 1.47 -6.84 6.32
C ILE A 147 2.39 -7.99 5.92
N GLU A 148 2.25 -9.20 6.50
CA GLU A 148 3.16 -10.31 6.23
C GLU A 148 3.21 -10.69 4.74
N GLU A 149 2.08 -10.66 4.03
CA GLU A 149 2.00 -11.01 2.60
C GLU A 149 2.30 -9.81 1.67
N THR A 150 2.98 -8.78 2.15
CA THR A 150 3.35 -7.58 1.36
C THR A 150 4.84 -7.51 1.06
N TYR A 151 5.19 -6.61 0.14
CA TYR A 151 6.56 -6.40 -0.32
C TYR A 151 6.97 -4.96 -0.04
N GLY A 152 8.09 -4.78 0.66
CA GLY A 152 8.68 -3.48 0.97
C GLY A 152 9.85 -3.15 0.05
N LYS A 153 10.07 -1.86 -0.19
CA LYS A 153 11.28 -1.31 -0.82
C LYS A 153 11.71 -0.07 -0.07
N ILE A 154 12.89 -0.14 0.54
CA ILE A 154 13.45 0.94 1.36
C ILE A 154 14.44 1.74 0.53
N TYR A 155 14.18 3.05 0.42
CA TYR A 155 15.12 4.02 -0.09
C TYR A 155 15.82 4.70 1.09
N VAL A 156 17.10 4.42 1.26
CA VAL A 156 17.94 5.07 2.27
C VAL A 156 18.48 6.36 1.69
N LEU A 157 18.10 7.49 2.28
CA LEU A 157 18.57 8.84 1.94
C LEU A 157 19.88 9.14 2.67
N TRP A 158 19.99 8.70 3.93
CA TRP A 158 21.17 8.85 4.77
C TRP A 158 21.38 7.60 5.63
N ASP A 159 22.59 7.05 5.60
CA ASP A 159 23.01 5.91 6.40
C ASP A 159 23.93 6.36 7.55
N PRO A 160 23.41 6.54 8.78
CA PRO A 160 24.19 6.96 9.95
C PRO A 160 25.19 5.89 10.44
N GLY A 161 25.21 4.71 9.84
CA GLY A 161 26.27 3.71 10.05
C GLY A 161 27.49 3.93 9.16
N LYS A 162 27.37 4.74 8.10
CA LYS A 162 28.47 5.01 7.15
C LYS A 162 29.06 6.41 7.31
N ASN A 163 28.25 7.41 7.65
CA ASN A 163 28.70 8.79 7.80
C ASN A 163 27.75 9.56 8.74
N ASP A 164 28.30 10.51 9.51
CA ASP A 164 27.53 11.36 10.41
C ASP A 164 26.73 12.46 9.69
N LEU A 165 27.02 12.71 8.41
CA LEU A 165 26.29 13.66 7.56
C LEU A 165 25.61 12.93 6.38
N PRO A 166 24.48 13.47 5.86
CA PRO A 166 23.73 12.89 4.75
C PRO A 166 24.42 13.14 3.39
N VAL A 167 25.60 12.56 3.21
CA VAL A 167 26.41 12.72 1.99
C VAL A 167 26.32 11.50 1.08
N GLY A 168 26.50 11.74 -0.22
CA GLY A 168 26.50 10.69 -1.24
C GLY A 168 25.18 10.56 -1.99
N ARG A 169 24.90 9.38 -2.52
CA ARG A 169 23.69 9.09 -3.29
C ARG A 169 22.73 8.25 -2.45
N PRO A 170 21.41 8.43 -2.59
CA PRO A 170 20.45 7.51 -2.04
C PRO A 170 20.71 6.07 -2.50
N SER A 171 20.38 5.11 -1.65
CA SER A 171 20.57 3.68 -1.90
C SER A 171 19.31 2.89 -1.58
N VAL A 172 19.27 1.62 -2.01
CA VAL A 172 18.19 0.69 -1.64
C VAL A 172 18.76 -0.37 -0.71
N THR A 173 18.07 -0.63 0.39
CA THR A 173 18.41 -1.71 1.35
C THR A 173 17.43 -2.85 1.18
N ILE A 174 17.95 -4.08 1.21
CA ILE A 174 17.18 -5.32 1.11
C ILE A 174 17.63 -6.22 2.24
N LEU A 175 16.68 -6.62 3.09
CA LEU A 175 16.91 -7.52 4.22
C LEU A 175 16.42 -8.91 3.80
N GLN A 176 17.35 -9.85 3.56
CA GLN A 176 17.03 -11.21 3.09
C GLN A 176 17.81 -12.27 3.88
N HIS A 177 17.15 -13.41 4.11
CA HIS A 177 17.76 -14.61 4.68
C HIS A 177 18.94 -15.06 3.80
N GLY A 178 20.16 -15.08 4.36
CA GLY A 178 21.34 -15.63 3.68
C GLY A 178 22.27 -14.64 2.96
N ALA A 179 22.32 -13.37 3.37
CA ALA A 179 23.29 -12.39 2.86
C ALA A 179 24.75 -12.69 3.29
N LYS A 180 25.31 -13.84 2.90
CA LYS A 180 26.75 -13.97 2.72
C LYS A 180 27.13 -13.17 1.48
N GLY A 181 27.52 -11.92 1.69
CA GLY A 181 28.20 -11.09 0.70
C GLY A 181 27.27 -10.41 -0.30
N ALA A 182 26.56 -9.37 0.14
CA ALA A 182 26.11 -8.34 -0.80
C ALA A 182 27.34 -7.69 -1.45
N LYS A 183 27.70 -8.15 -2.66
CA LYS A 183 28.67 -7.44 -3.51
C LYS A 183 28.17 -6.01 -3.65
N LYS A 184 29.00 -5.04 -3.22
CA LYS A 184 28.79 -3.61 -3.47
C LYS A 184 28.29 -3.42 -4.90
N GLN A 185 27.02 -3.07 -5.07
CA GLN A 185 26.56 -2.57 -6.35
C GLN A 185 27.28 -1.24 -6.57
N LYS A 186 28.37 -1.27 -7.34
CA LYS A 186 28.92 -0.06 -7.94
C LYS A 186 27.84 0.44 -8.91
N ALA A 187 27.22 1.57 -8.57
CA ALA A 187 26.51 2.36 -9.56
C ALA A 187 27.51 2.71 -10.66
N SER A 188 27.22 2.29 -11.90
CA SER A 188 27.94 2.81 -13.06
C SER A 188 27.63 4.30 -13.17
N GLN A 189 28.69 5.09 -13.29
CA GLN A 189 28.60 6.46 -13.79
C GLN A 189 28.15 6.45 -15.24
#